data_AF-L7UHM6-F1
#
_entry.id   AF-L7UHM6-F1
#
_cell.length_a   1.000
_cell.length_b   1.000
_cell.length_c   1.000
_cell.angle_alpha   90.00
_cell.angle_beta   90.00
_cell.angle_gamma   90.00
#
_symmetry.space_group_name_H-M   'P 1'
#
loop_
_entity.id
_entity.type
_entity.pdbx_description
1 polymer ?
#
loop_
_entity_poly.entity_id
_entity_poly.type
_entity_poly.pdbx_seq_one_letter_code
_entity_poly.pdbx_strand_id
1 'polypeptide(L)'
;MWIAFRRLRAALSLALCLVVPIGCDSGPKLLRQADEKYAALVDRGVPPADPAWNEVVEALEKVPRDSKARPDAEKKLAAIQGLRGTLPPRPLATPGATGPGTEEADAKRAACEALAKKLGQAPDEAARAPLNKALTECRAELVKLESRAHPPGEHGHEHGREPH
;
A
#
# COMPACT_ATOMS: atom_id res chain seq x y z
N MET A 1 -7.65 -73.70 1.26
CA MET A 1 -7.80 -73.03 -0.06
C MET A 1 -8.21 -71.55 0.10
N TRP A 2 -7.55 -70.76 0.96
CA TRP A 2 -8.07 -69.44 1.39
C TRP A 2 -6.98 -68.34 1.45
N ILE A 3 -5.86 -68.51 0.72
CA ILE A 3 -4.70 -67.59 0.80
C ILE A 3 -4.49 -66.81 -0.52
N ALA A 4 -4.95 -67.35 -1.66
CA ALA A 4 -4.78 -66.70 -2.96
C ALA A 4 -5.71 -65.49 -3.19
N PHE A 5 -6.89 -65.46 -2.58
CA PHE A 5 -7.89 -64.40 -2.80
C PHE A 5 -7.60 -63.08 -2.06
N ARG A 6 -6.69 -63.08 -1.07
CA ARG A 6 -6.35 -61.86 -0.30
C ARG A 6 -5.34 -60.94 -1.01
N ARG A 7 -4.49 -61.48 -1.89
CA ARG A 7 -3.46 -60.68 -2.57
C ARG A 7 -3.98 -59.87 -3.76
N LEU A 8 -5.10 -60.29 -4.36
CA LEU A 8 -5.73 -59.58 -5.48
C LEU A 8 -6.43 -58.28 -5.05
N ARG A 9 -6.95 -58.22 -3.81
CA ARG A 9 -7.65 -57.04 -3.28
C ARG A 9 -6.73 -55.88 -2.92
N ALA A 10 -5.47 -56.15 -2.54
CA ALA A 10 -4.50 -55.10 -2.21
C ALA A 10 -3.87 -54.46 -3.46
N ALA A 11 -3.79 -55.20 -4.57
CA ALA A 11 -3.30 -54.66 -5.84
C ALA A 11 -4.33 -53.72 -6.51
N LEU A 12 -5.63 -53.98 -6.33
CA LEU A 12 -6.68 -53.18 -6.94
C LEU A 12 -6.84 -51.79 -6.27
N SER A 13 -6.55 -51.67 -4.97
CA SER A 13 -6.62 -50.40 -4.25
C SER A 13 -5.41 -49.48 -4.51
N LEU A 14 -4.24 -50.02 -4.86
CA LEU A 14 -3.10 -49.19 -5.28
C LEU A 14 -3.22 -48.68 -6.73
N ALA A 15 -3.90 -49.42 -7.61
CA ALA A 15 -4.13 -48.98 -8.99
C ALA A 15 -5.17 -47.85 -9.10
N LEU A 16 -6.10 -47.74 -8.14
CA LEU A 16 -7.16 -46.72 -8.18
C LEU A 16 -6.71 -45.33 -7.67
N CYS A 17 -5.61 -45.24 -6.90
CA CYS A 17 -5.07 -43.96 -6.43
C CYS A 17 -4.15 -43.25 -7.45
N LEU A 18 -3.86 -43.86 -8.60
CA LEU A 18 -2.98 -43.30 -9.63
C LEU A 18 -3.74 -42.57 -10.75
N VAL A 19 -5.07 -42.50 -10.68
CA VAL A 19 -5.86 -41.65 -11.58
C VAL A 19 -5.96 -40.25 -10.98
N VAL A 20 -4.81 -39.64 -10.71
CA VAL A 20 -4.75 -38.18 -10.62
C VAL A 20 -5.04 -37.69 -12.03
N PRO A 21 -6.11 -36.92 -12.28
CA PRO A 21 -6.27 -36.33 -13.59
C PRO A 21 -5.03 -35.47 -13.83
N ILE A 22 -4.22 -35.85 -14.81
CA ILE A 22 -3.27 -34.96 -15.47
C ILE A 22 -4.15 -34.00 -16.29
N GLY A 23 -4.97 -33.22 -15.58
CA GLY A 23 -5.71 -32.10 -16.12
C GLY A 23 -4.66 -31.11 -16.54
N CYS A 24 -4.62 -30.81 -17.84
CA CYS A 24 -3.76 -29.76 -18.38
C CYS A 24 -4.12 -28.46 -17.67
N ASP A 25 -3.30 -28.06 -16.69
CA ASP A 25 -3.51 -26.85 -15.89
C ASP A 25 -3.45 -25.65 -16.84
N SER A 26 -4.63 -25.19 -17.24
CA SER A 26 -4.79 -24.05 -18.13
C SER A 26 -4.72 -22.72 -17.36
N GLY A 27 -4.68 -22.78 -16.02
CA GLY A 27 -4.70 -21.59 -15.19
C GLY A 27 -3.47 -20.68 -15.37
N PRO A 28 -2.23 -21.18 -15.52
CA PRO A 28 -1.08 -20.33 -15.86
C PRO A 28 -1.27 -19.55 -17.17
N LYS A 29 -1.90 -20.16 -18.17
CA LYS A 29 -2.19 -19.49 -19.45
C LYS A 29 -3.23 -18.38 -19.27
N LEU A 30 -4.29 -18.66 -18.51
CA LEU A 30 -5.35 -17.69 -18.21
C LEU A 30 -4.84 -16.54 -17.34
N LEU A 31 -3.98 -16.83 -16.36
CA LEU A 31 -3.31 -15.81 -15.54
C LEU A 31 -2.44 -14.90 -16.42
N ARG A 32 -1.66 -15.45 -17.35
CA ARG A 32 -0.83 -14.64 -18.24
C ARG A 32 -1.66 -13.72 -19.14
N GLN A 33 -2.80 -14.20 -19.65
CA GLN A 33 -3.72 -13.38 -20.43
C GLN A 33 -4.33 -12.26 -19.59
N ALA A 34 -4.66 -12.53 -18.32
CA ALA A 34 -5.13 -11.50 -17.40
C ALA A 34 -4.02 -10.48 -17.09
N ASP A 35 -2.76 -10.91 -16.98
CA ASP A 35 -1.61 -10.04 -16.74
C ASP A 35 -1.32 -9.11 -17.93
N GLU A 36 -1.47 -9.59 -19.17
CA GLU A 36 -1.34 -8.76 -20.37
C GLU A 36 -2.40 -7.65 -20.39
N LYS A 37 -3.65 -7.96 -20.03
CA LYS A 37 -4.73 -6.96 -19.90
C LYS A 37 -4.49 -5.98 -18.75
N TYR A 38 -3.99 -6.49 -17.61
CA TYR A 38 -3.62 -5.69 -16.46
C TYR A 38 -2.55 -4.67 -16.85
N ALA A 39 -1.45 -5.12 -17.46
CA ALA A 39 -0.36 -4.26 -17.90
C ALA A 39 -0.86 -3.19 -18.88
N ALA A 40 -1.71 -3.56 -19.85
CA ALA A 40 -2.27 -2.60 -20.80
C ALA A 40 -3.15 -1.52 -20.15
N LEU A 41 -3.82 -1.79 -19.02
CA LEU A 41 -4.56 -0.76 -18.27
C LEU A 41 -3.63 0.13 -17.44
N VAL A 42 -2.60 -0.46 -16.83
CA VAL A 42 -1.57 0.27 -16.08
C VAL A 42 -0.81 1.23 -17.00
N ASP A 43 -0.36 0.76 -18.16
CA ASP A 43 0.41 1.56 -19.12
C ASP A 43 -0.41 2.74 -19.69
N ARG A 44 -1.73 2.57 -19.78
CA ARG A 44 -2.67 3.63 -20.18
C ARG A 44 -3.05 4.57 -19.03
N GLY A 45 -2.59 4.30 -17.80
CA GLY A 45 -2.94 5.09 -16.61
C GLY A 45 -4.42 5.02 -16.25
N VAL A 46 -5.12 3.93 -16.58
CA VAL A 46 -6.56 3.83 -16.33
C VAL A 46 -6.81 3.75 -14.82
N PRO A 47 -7.62 4.64 -14.23
CA PRO A 47 -7.83 4.66 -12.78
C PRO A 47 -8.50 3.36 -12.31
N PRO A 48 -8.15 2.81 -11.13
CA PRO A 48 -8.65 1.51 -10.66
C PRO A 48 -10.19 1.40 -10.56
N ALA A 49 -10.87 2.53 -10.31
CA ALA A 49 -12.33 2.63 -10.25
C ALA A 49 -13.02 2.54 -11.61
N ASP A 50 -12.27 2.62 -12.71
CA ASP A 50 -12.82 2.56 -14.06
C ASP A 50 -13.41 1.16 -14.37
N PRO A 51 -14.56 1.09 -15.08
CA PRO A 51 -15.16 -0.18 -15.47
C PRO A 51 -14.28 -1.03 -16.41
N ALA A 52 -13.29 -0.47 -17.10
CA ALA A 52 -12.36 -1.24 -17.94
C ALA A 52 -11.58 -2.30 -17.15
N TRP A 53 -11.39 -2.10 -15.85
CA TRP A 53 -10.80 -3.08 -14.94
C TRP A 53 -11.70 -4.31 -14.68
N ASN A 54 -13.00 -4.26 -15.02
CA ASN A 54 -13.90 -5.42 -14.89
C ASN A 54 -13.46 -6.57 -15.79
N GLU A 55 -12.93 -6.27 -16.98
CA GLU A 55 -12.44 -7.32 -17.89
C GLU A 55 -11.22 -8.07 -17.32
N VAL A 56 -10.39 -7.39 -16.53
CA VAL A 56 -9.25 -8.01 -15.83
C VAL A 56 -9.74 -8.86 -14.68
N VAL A 57 -10.71 -8.36 -13.90
CA VAL A 57 -11.34 -9.11 -12.81
C VAL A 57 -11.98 -10.39 -13.35
N GLU A 58 -12.80 -10.31 -14.40
CA GLU A 58 -13.41 -11.49 -15.03
C GLU A 58 -12.37 -12.48 -15.58
N ALA A 59 -11.26 -11.99 -16.13
CA ALA A 59 -10.17 -12.85 -16.63
C ALA A 59 -9.46 -13.59 -15.48
N LEU A 60 -9.23 -12.92 -14.35
CA LEU A 60 -8.65 -13.53 -13.14
C LEU A 60 -9.61 -14.52 -12.48
N GLU A 61 -10.92 -14.26 -12.52
CA GLU A 61 -11.95 -15.18 -11.99
C GLU A 61 -12.08 -16.47 -12.81
N LYS A 62 -11.77 -16.43 -14.11
CA LYS A 62 -11.76 -17.62 -14.99
C LYS A 62 -10.62 -18.60 -14.68
N VAL A 63 -9.62 -18.21 -13.87
CA VAL A 63 -8.55 -19.11 -13.43
C VAL A 63 -9.16 -20.20 -12.52
N PRO A 64 -9.05 -21.50 -12.89
CA PRO A 64 -9.66 -22.59 -12.14
C PRO A 64 -9.20 -22.63 -10.69
N ARG A 65 -10.10 -23.00 -9.76
CA ARG A 65 -9.80 -23.01 -8.31
C ARG A 65 -8.77 -24.06 -7.90
N ASP A 66 -8.67 -25.12 -8.69
CA ASP A 66 -7.73 -26.23 -8.55
C ASP A 66 -6.39 -25.98 -9.27
N SER A 67 -6.25 -24.85 -9.98
CA SER A 67 -5.01 -24.47 -10.64
C SER A 67 -3.92 -24.02 -9.66
N LYS A 68 -2.66 -24.30 -10.00
CA LYS A 68 -1.51 -23.74 -9.27
C LYS A 68 -1.40 -22.22 -9.39
N ALA A 69 -1.99 -21.64 -10.43
CA ALA A 69 -2.01 -20.20 -10.67
C ALA A 69 -3.10 -19.48 -9.86
N ARG A 70 -3.99 -20.22 -9.19
CA ARG A 70 -5.12 -19.64 -8.45
C ARG A 70 -4.70 -18.69 -7.32
N PRO A 71 -3.70 -19.00 -6.46
CA PRO A 71 -3.30 -18.09 -5.39
C PRO A 71 -2.82 -16.73 -5.92
N ASP A 72 -2.10 -16.73 -7.04
CA ASP A 72 -1.62 -15.51 -7.68
C ASP A 72 -2.77 -14.69 -8.28
N ALA A 73 -3.75 -15.36 -8.89
CA ALA A 73 -4.96 -14.72 -9.39
C ALA A 73 -5.77 -14.07 -8.25
N GLU A 74 -5.90 -14.74 -7.10
CA GLU A 74 -6.60 -14.22 -5.93
C GLU A 74 -5.89 -13.03 -5.30
N LYS A 75 -4.55 -13.07 -5.20
CA LYS A 75 -3.75 -11.93 -4.73
C LYS A 75 -3.97 -10.70 -5.60
N LYS A 76 -4.03 -10.87 -6.92
CA LYS A 76 -4.30 -9.79 -7.88
C LYS A 76 -5.74 -9.28 -7.77
N LEU A 77 -6.72 -10.17 -7.63
CA LEU A 77 -8.12 -9.79 -7.39
C LEU A 77 -8.26 -8.94 -6.12
N ALA A 78 -7.65 -9.37 -5.02
CA ALA A 78 -7.65 -8.63 -3.75
C ALA A 78 -6.98 -7.25 -3.90
N ALA A 79 -5.88 -7.15 -4.65
CA ALA A 79 -5.21 -5.88 -4.90
C ALA A 79 -6.09 -4.92 -5.72
N ILE A 80 -6.71 -5.40 -6.82
CA ILE A 80 -7.61 -4.57 -7.64
C ILE A 80 -8.82 -4.11 -6.82
N GLN A 81 -9.41 -5.00 -6.02
CA GLN A 81 -10.52 -4.66 -5.14
C GLN A 81 -10.12 -3.67 -4.04
N GLY A 82 -8.93 -3.83 -3.44
CA GLY A 82 -8.39 -2.90 -2.45
C GLY A 82 -8.14 -1.50 -3.00
N LEU A 83 -7.74 -1.40 -4.27
CA LEU A 83 -7.57 -0.12 -4.98
C LEU A 83 -8.88 0.51 -5.43
N ARG A 84 -9.91 -0.31 -5.67
CA ARG A 84 -11.29 0.11 -6.00
C ARG A 84 -12.10 0.54 -4.78
N GLY A 85 -11.73 0.02 -3.60
CA GLY A 85 -12.31 0.50 -2.34
C GLY A 85 -12.06 1.99 -2.18
N THR A 86 -12.97 2.67 -1.49
CA THR A 86 -12.72 4.01 -0.98
C THR A 86 -11.49 3.92 -0.11
N LEU A 87 -10.35 4.46 -0.56
CA LEU A 87 -9.22 4.65 0.34
C LEU A 87 -9.78 5.38 1.58
N PRO A 88 -9.58 4.87 2.80
CA PRO A 88 -9.87 5.67 3.98
C PRO A 88 -9.17 7.00 3.76
N PRO A 89 -9.82 8.15 4.05
CA PRO A 89 -9.21 9.44 3.80
C PRO A 89 -7.80 9.38 4.38
N ARG A 90 -6.80 9.54 3.50
CA ARG A 90 -5.41 9.65 3.96
C ARG A 90 -5.46 10.68 5.08
N PRO A 91 -5.01 10.37 6.30
CA PRO A 91 -4.89 11.41 7.30
C PRO A 91 -3.94 12.44 6.67
N LEU A 92 -4.51 13.54 6.19
CA LEU A 92 -3.77 14.78 5.99
C LEU A 92 -3.05 14.93 7.32
N ALA A 93 -1.72 15.01 7.32
CA ALA A 93 -0.94 15.22 8.53
C ALA A 93 -1.63 16.31 9.35
N THR A 94 -2.39 15.90 10.35
CA THR A 94 -3.14 16.81 11.19
C THR A 94 -2.09 17.44 12.10
N PRO A 95 -2.07 18.78 12.23
CA PRO A 95 -1.37 19.39 13.36
C PRO A 95 -1.85 18.68 14.64
N GLY A 96 -0.96 17.97 15.34
CA GLY A 96 -1.32 17.15 16.52
C GLY A 96 -1.33 15.62 16.35
N ALA A 97 -0.71 15.04 15.31
CA ALA A 97 -0.51 13.59 15.27
C ALA A 97 0.27 13.12 16.51
N THR A 98 -0.30 12.25 17.33
CA THR A 98 0.27 11.76 18.59
C THR A 98 1.20 10.58 18.36
N GLY A 99 2.51 10.83 18.44
CA GLY A 99 3.57 9.83 18.43
C GLY A 99 4.64 10.20 19.47
N PRO A 100 5.58 9.31 19.81
CA PRO A 100 6.66 9.63 20.74
C PRO A 100 7.46 10.85 20.24
N GLY A 101 7.47 11.94 21.00
CA GLY A 101 8.14 13.20 20.65
C GLY A 101 7.26 14.26 19.96
N THR A 102 5.98 13.99 19.70
CA THR A 102 5.07 14.95 19.05
C THR A 102 4.56 16.01 20.02
N GLU A 103 4.33 15.67 21.29
CA GLU A 103 3.89 16.63 22.33
C GLU A 103 4.92 17.76 22.52
N GLU A 104 6.22 17.44 22.50
CA GLU A 104 7.29 18.44 22.62
C GLU A 104 7.40 19.32 21.36
N ALA A 105 7.27 18.72 20.18
CA ALA A 105 7.28 19.45 18.91
C ALA A 105 6.05 20.38 18.79
N ASP A 106 4.87 19.91 19.18
CA ASP A 106 3.63 20.68 19.15
C ASP A 106 3.65 21.84 20.16
N ALA A 107 4.18 21.62 21.37
CA ALA A 107 4.41 22.69 22.34
C ALA A 107 5.36 23.76 21.78
N LYS A 108 6.42 23.36 21.07
CA LYS A 108 7.36 24.29 20.43
C LYS A 108 6.74 25.02 19.23
N ARG A 109 5.91 24.36 18.41
CA ARG A 109 5.12 25.03 17.35
C ARG A 109 4.24 26.14 17.92
N ALA A 110 3.49 25.84 18.98
CA ALA A 110 2.64 26.82 19.65
C ALA A 110 3.44 28.02 20.20
N ALA A 111 4.63 27.76 20.76
CA ALA A 111 5.53 28.81 21.23
C ALA A 111 6.05 29.70 20.08
N CYS A 112 6.45 29.11 18.94
CA CYS A 112 6.88 29.87 17.77
C CYS A 112 5.72 30.68 17.16
N GLU A 113 4.51 30.14 17.14
CA GLU A 113 3.31 30.85 16.68
C GLU A 113 3.02 32.08 17.57
N ALA A 114 3.13 31.94 18.90
CA ALA A 114 2.96 33.07 19.82
C ALA A 114 4.00 34.18 19.59
N LEU A 115 5.26 33.83 19.30
CA LEU A 115 6.30 34.80 18.93
C LEU A 115 6.00 35.49 17.59
N ALA A 116 5.51 34.75 16.60
CA ALA A 116 5.12 35.31 15.30
C ALA A 116 3.94 36.29 15.44
N LYS A 117 2.94 35.96 16.27
CA LYS A 117 1.83 36.87 16.58
C LYS A 117 2.32 38.16 17.25
N LYS A 118 3.19 38.05 18.26
CA LYS A 118 3.80 39.22 18.91
C LYS A 118 4.61 40.08 17.94
N LEU A 119 5.34 39.44 17.02
CA LEU A 119 6.11 40.13 15.98
C LEU A 119 5.21 40.90 15.01
N GLY A 120 4.04 40.35 14.66
CA GLY A 120 3.04 41.02 13.82
C GLY A 120 2.30 42.17 14.51
N GLN A 121 2.31 42.18 15.85
CA GLN A 121 1.69 43.22 16.69
C GLN A 121 2.67 44.31 17.14
N ALA A 122 3.98 44.10 16.97
CA ALA A 122 4.99 45.03 17.41
C ALA A 122 5.01 46.31 16.53
N PRO A 123 4.97 47.51 17.13
CA PRO A 123 4.73 48.76 16.41
C PRO A 123 5.95 49.31 15.65
N ASP A 124 7.17 48.94 16.05
CA ASP A 124 8.41 49.50 15.51
C ASP A 124 9.52 48.45 15.41
N GLU A 125 10.55 48.78 14.62
CA GLU A 125 11.65 47.85 14.31
C GLU A 125 12.51 47.50 15.53
N ALA A 126 12.62 48.42 16.50
CA ALA A 126 13.38 48.15 17.73
C ALA A 126 12.67 47.11 18.61
N ALA A 127 11.32 47.11 18.63
CA ALA A 127 10.52 46.07 19.27
C ALA A 127 10.49 44.75 18.47
N ARG A 128 10.60 44.81 17.13
CA ARG A 128 10.59 43.63 16.25
C ARG A 128 11.91 42.89 16.20
N ALA A 129 13.05 43.58 16.26
CA ALA A 129 14.38 42.98 16.20
C ALA A 129 14.61 41.82 17.19
N PRO A 130 14.32 41.96 18.51
CA PRO A 130 14.48 40.84 19.44
C PRO A 130 13.48 39.71 19.19
N LEU A 131 12.25 40.02 18.74
CA LEU A 131 11.22 39.03 18.41
C LEU A 131 11.58 38.22 17.15
N ASN A 132 12.19 38.86 16.15
CA ASN A 132 12.71 38.21 14.95
C ASN A 132 13.82 37.21 15.29
N LYS A 133 14.74 37.61 16.17
CA LYS A 133 15.81 36.72 16.64
C LYS A 133 15.24 35.53 17.40
N ALA A 134 14.36 35.77 18.36
CA ALA A 134 13.70 34.72 19.14
C ALA A 134 12.87 33.76 18.25
N LEU A 135 12.18 34.28 17.23
CA LEU A 135 11.40 33.46 16.29
C LEU A 135 12.31 32.59 15.41
N THR A 136 13.48 33.12 15.01
CA THR A 136 14.47 32.37 14.22
C THR A 136 15.08 31.23 15.03
N GLU A 137 15.45 31.49 16.29
CA GLU A 137 15.94 30.48 17.22
C GLU A 137 14.87 29.41 17.50
N CYS A 138 13.62 29.82 17.72
CA CYS A 138 12.49 28.91 17.92
C CYS A 138 12.28 27.96 16.74
N ARG A 139 12.34 28.48 15.50
CA ARG A 139 12.22 27.66 14.28
C ARG A 139 13.37 26.67 14.14
N ALA A 140 14.60 27.07 14.47
CA ALA A 140 15.76 26.19 14.41
C ALA A 140 15.68 25.03 15.41
N GLU A 141 15.13 25.27 16.61
CA GLU A 141 14.87 24.21 17.60
C GLU A 141 13.76 23.27 17.15
N LEU A 142 12.67 23.81 16.58
CA LEU A 142 11.55 23.00 16.10
C LEU A 142 11.99 22.00 15.02
N VAL A 143 12.79 22.45 14.04
CA VAL A 143 13.33 21.57 12.99
C VAL A 143 14.15 20.42 13.57
N LYS A 144 14.93 20.67 14.64
CA LYS A 144 15.71 19.62 15.32
C LYS A 144 14.80 18.59 15.98
N LEU A 145 13.71 19.01 16.62
CA LEU A 145 12.75 18.10 17.25
C LEU A 145 12.01 17.27 16.19
N GLU A 146 11.56 17.90 15.11
CA GLU A 146 10.86 17.22 14.02
C GLU A 146 11.75 16.21 13.27
N SER A 147 13.03 16.54 13.06
CA SER A 147 14.01 15.63 12.44
C SER A 147 14.29 14.36 13.26
N ARG A 148 14.06 14.39 14.57
CA ARG A 148 14.23 13.23 15.47
C ARG A 148 12.98 12.34 15.50
N ALA A 149 11.83 12.85 15.04
CA ALA A 149 10.57 12.12 15.04
C ALA A 149 10.44 11.15 13.84
N HIS A 150 11.33 11.22 12.85
CA HIS A 150 11.34 10.35 11.68
C HIS A 150 12.55 9.41 11.76
N PRO A 151 12.38 8.07 11.66
CA PRO A 151 13.52 7.17 11.54
C PRO A 151 14.30 7.50 10.25
N PRO A 152 15.64 7.52 10.27
CA PRO A 152 16.43 7.79 9.08
C PRO A 152 16.20 6.68 8.05
N GLY A 153 15.46 6.98 6.97
CA GLY A 153 15.21 6.02 5.89
C GLY A 153 13.92 6.22 5.10
N GLU A 154 12.96 7.03 5.56
CA GLU A 154 11.72 7.25 4.81
C GLU A 154 11.93 8.34 3.75
N HIS A 155 12.44 7.94 2.59
CA HIS A 155 12.45 8.79 1.40
C HIS A 155 11.02 8.82 0.87
N GLY A 156 10.31 9.92 1.09
CA GLY A 156 9.01 10.14 0.48
C GLY A 156 9.13 9.96 -1.03
N HIS A 157 8.47 8.93 -1.56
CA HIS A 157 8.37 8.74 -3.00
C HIS A 157 7.69 9.98 -3.60
N GLU A 158 8.48 10.80 -4.30
CA GLU A 158 8.00 11.87 -5.16
C GLU A 158 7.19 11.27 -6.32
N HIS A 159 5.90 11.00 -6.08
CA HIS A 159 4.95 10.82 -7.17
C HIS A 159 4.40 12.19 -7.54
N GLY A 160 5.21 12.93 -8.30
CA GLY A 160 4.89 14.27 -8.77
C GLY A 160 5.80 14.70 -9.89
N ARG A 161 5.76 14.00 -11.02
CA ARG A 161 6.31 14.53 -12.28
C ARG A 161 5.37 14.20 -13.43
N GLU A 162 4.36 15.04 -13.60
CA GLU A 162 3.90 15.38 -14.95
C GLU A 162 5.09 15.99 -15.70
N PRO A 163 5.22 15.63 -16.98
CA PRO A 163 5.52 16.66 -17.97
C PRO A 163 4.60 16.54 -19.19
N HIS A 164 3.92 17.66 -19.47
CA HIS A 164 3.56 18.25 -20.76
C HIS A 164 3.01 17.37 -21.89
#